data_AF-A0A2A4UYM6-F1
#
_entry.id   AF-A0A2A4UYM6-F1
#
_cell.length_a   1.000
_cell.length_b   1.000
_cell.length_c   1.000
_cell.angle_alpha   90.00
_cell.angle_beta   90.00
_cell.angle_gamma   90.00
#
_symmetry.space_group_name_H-M   'P 1'
#
loop_
_entity.id
_entity.type
_entity.pdbx_description
1 polymer ?
#
loop_
_entity_poly.entity_id
_entity_poly.type
_entity_poly.pdbx_seq_one_letter_code
_entity_poly.pdbx_strand_id
1 'polypeptide(L)' 'ELETLVNLNINSDSGQPSIDNNYFPNTVMSSYWATNSSAISNEQAWAIHFGIGTALILDRNDEVFVRLVSGGD' A
#
# COMPACT_ATOMS: atom_id res chain seq x y z
N GLU A 1 3.38 -24.10 15.52
CA GLU A 1 4.42 -23.06 15.62
C GLU A 1 4.01 -21.92 14.71
N LEU A 2 4.16 -20.67 15.13
CA LEU A 2 3.90 -19.50 14.29
C LEU A 2 5.04 -19.40 13.29
N GLU A 3 4.74 -19.66 12.01
CA GLU A 3 5.71 -19.43 10.94
C GLU A 3 6.11 -17.95 10.92
N THR A 4 7.41 -17.77 10.73
CA THR A 4 8.15 -16.57 11.05
C THR A 4 7.75 -15.42 10.11
N LEU A 5 7.66 -14.21 10.65
CA LEU A 5 7.72 -13.01 9.82
C LEU A 5 9.05 -13.08 9.05
N VAL A 6 8.98 -13.42 7.75
CA VAL A 6 10.13 -13.42 6.86
C VAL A 6 10.67 -11.99 6.88
N ASN A 7 11.83 -11.80 7.49
CA ASN A 7 12.50 -10.51 7.53
C ASN A 7 13.12 -10.29 6.14
N LEU A 8 12.39 -9.64 5.25
CA LEU A 8 12.71 -9.50 3.83
C LEU A 8 13.97 -8.66 3.54
N ASN A 9 14.74 -8.26 4.56
CA ASN A 9 15.99 -7.50 4.42
C ASN A 9 15.90 -6.42 3.33
N ILE A 10 14.81 -5.65 3.36
CA ILE A 10 14.60 -4.53 2.44
C ILE A 10 15.70 -3.54 2.81
N ASN A 11 16.71 -3.41 1.94
CA ASN A 11 17.67 -2.32 2.00
C ASN A 11 16.88 -1.02 1.78
N SER A 12 16.34 -0.49 2.87
CA SER A 12 15.64 0.77 2.93
C SER A 12 16.67 1.88 2.80
N ASP A 13 17.16 2.12 1.59
CA ASP A 13 17.96 3.32 1.27
C ASP A 13 17.13 4.63 1.41
N SER A 14 15.87 4.50 1.80
CA SER A 14 15.07 5.50 2.49
C SER A 14 14.20 4.75 3.49
N GLY A 15 14.24 5.08 4.78
CA GLY A 15 13.59 4.34 5.90
C GLY A 15 12.05 4.21 5.88
N GLN A 16 11.44 4.12 4.71
CA GLN A 16 10.01 3.94 4.50
C GLN A 16 9.76 2.55 3.90
N PRO A 17 8.75 1.80 4.39
CA PRO A 17 8.51 0.42 3.97
C PRO A 17 7.84 0.38 2.58
N SER A 18 8.62 0.36 1.50
CA SER A 18 8.09 0.21 0.13
C SER A 18 7.75 -1.24 -0.21
N ILE A 19 6.91 -1.43 -1.25
CA ILE A 19 6.60 -2.77 -1.76
C ILE A 19 7.80 -3.34 -2.51
N ASP A 20 8.03 -4.65 -2.37
CA ASP A 20 8.96 -5.36 -3.24
C ASP A 20 8.23 -5.93 -4.47
N ASN A 21 8.53 -5.37 -5.63
CA ASN A 21 7.95 -5.80 -6.90
C ASN A 21 8.39 -7.21 -7.33
N ASN A 22 9.46 -7.76 -6.76
CA ASN A 22 9.87 -9.15 -7.02
C ASN A 22 8.89 -10.15 -6.39
N TYR A 23 8.37 -9.82 -5.20
CA TYR A 23 7.36 -10.64 -4.51
C TYR A 23 5.94 -10.33 -5.00
N PHE A 24 5.68 -9.07 -5.38
CA PHE A 24 4.39 -8.64 -5.91
C PHE A 24 4.54 -8.17 -7.36
N PRO A 25 4.71 -9.10 -8.32
CA PRO A 25 4.82 -8.73 -9.73
C PRO A 25 3.53 -8.04 -10.20
N ASN A 26 3.66 -7.12 -11.15
CA ASN A 26 2.58 -6.26 -11.65
C ASN A 26 2.06 -5.24 -10.62
N THR A 27 2.81 -4.94 -9.56
CA THR A 27 2.53 -3.77 -8.72
C THR A 27 3.16 -2.52 -9.31
N VAL A 28 2.34 -1.55 -9.67
CA VAL A 28 2.82 -0.18 -9.96
C VAL A 28 3.25 0.47 -8.66
N MET A 29 4.43 1.10 -8.62
CA MET A 29 4.92 1.89 -7.47
C MET A 29 4.17 3.22 -7.34
N SER A 30 2.86 3.16 -7.07
CA SER A 30 1.97 4.32 -6.98
C SER A 30 1.00 4.16 -5.81
N SER A 31 0.02 5.08 -5.73
CA SER A 31 -1.04 5.10 -4.72
C SER A 31 -2.12 4.07 -5.03
N TYR A 32 -2.60 3.38 -4.00
CA TYR A 32 -3.75 2.48 -4.06
C TYR A 32 -4.77 2.85 -3.01
N TRP A 33 -6.06 2.82 -3.35
CA TRP A 33 -7.13 3.09 -2.39
C TRP A 33 -7.17 2.04 -1.27
N ALA A 34 -7.33 2.51 -0.03
CA ALA A 34 -7.58 1.64 1.12
C ALA A 34 -9.08 1.29 1.24
N THR A 35 -9.39 0.10 1.74
CA THR A 35 -10.77 -0.40 1.88
C THR A 35 -11.61 0.42 2.87
N ASN A 36 -11.00 0.94 3.94
CA ASN A 36 -11.65 1.91 4.82
C ASN A 36 -11.31 3.34 4.36
N SER A 37 -12.12 3.85 3.45
CA SER A 37 -11.85 5.10 2.74
C SER A 37 -12.29 6.36 3.46
N SER A 38 -12.79 6.32 4.70
CA SER A 38 -13.17 7.56 5.41
C SER A 38 -11.93 8.27 5.94
N ALA A 39 -11.57 9.40 5.34
CA ALA A 39 -10.54 10.30 5.85
C ALA A 39 -11.15 11.39 6.74
N ILE A 40 -10.43 12.51 6.90
CA ILE A 40 -10.79 13.65 7.75
C ILE A 40 -12.13 14.29 7.30
N SER A 41 -12.44 14.24 6.00
CA SER A 41 -13.68 14.78 5.41
C SER A 41 -14.37 13.77 4.47
N ASN A 42 -15.60 14.10 4.05
CA ASN A 42 -16.36 13.29 3.09
C ASN A 42 -15.77 13.32 1.68
N GLU A 43 -14.96 14.32 1.34
CA GLU A 43 -14.34 14.50 0.01
C GLU A 43 -13.01 13.75 -0.10
N GLN A 44 -12.47 13.28 1.02
CA GLN A 44 -11.14 12.68 1.09
C GLN A 44 -11.19 11.19 1.45
N ALA A 45 -10.17 10.47 1.02
CA ALA A 45 -9.97 9.06 1.35
C ALA A 45 -8.48 8.72 1.58
N TRP A 46 -8.26 7.64 2.33
CA TRP A 46 -6.92 7.10 2.55
C TRP A 46 -6.44 6.28 1.36
N ALA A 47 -5.20 6.51 0.95
CA ALA A 47 -4.47 5.70 -0.03
C ALA A 47 -3.08 5.32 0.50
N ILE A 48 -2.53 4.21 0.03
CA ILE A 48 -1.15 3.78 0.34
C ILE A 48 -0.29 3.91 -0.90
N HIS A 49 0.82 4.65 -0.81
CA HIS A 49 1.79 4.76 -1.89
C HIS A 49 2.87 3.68 -1.77
N PHE A 50 2.78 2.66 -2.63
CA PHE A 50 3.67 1.49 -2.53
C PHE A 50 5.13 1.77 -2.89
N GLY A 51 5.43 2.80 -3.68
CA GLY A 51 6.82 3.17 -3.97
C GLY A 51 7.60 3.71 -2.75
N ILE A 52 6.90 4.24 -1.74
CA ILE A 52 7.51 4.93 -0.60
C ILE A 52 6.87 4.54 0.74
N GLY A 53 6.04 3.49 0.78
CA GLY A 53 5.52 2.95 2.03
C GLY A 53 4.67 3.87 2.89
N THR A 54 4.04 4.89 2.31
CA THR A 54 3.42 5.98 3.08
C THR A 54 1.92 6.04 2.85
N ALA A 55 1.16 6.32 3.91
CA ALA A 55 -0.27 6.62 3.83
C ALA A 55 -0.49 8.08 3.42
N LEU A 56 -1.42 8.31 2.49
CA LEU A 56 -1.79 9.60 1.94
C LEU A 56 -3.28 9.84 2.15
N ILE A 57 -3.66 11.11 2.25
CA ILE A 57 -5.04 11.57 2.17
C ILE A 57 -5.21 12.23 0.80
N LEU A 58 -6.04 11.66 -0.05
CA LEU A 58 -6.27 12.09 -1.42
C LEU A 58 -7.75 12.45 -1.65
N ASP A 59 -8.03 13.20 -2.70
CA ASP A 59 -9.41 13.52 -3.09
C ASP A 59 -10.07 12.27 -3.68
N ARG A 60 -11.33 12.01 -3.36
CA ARG A 60 -12.06 10.85 -3.89
C ARG A 60 -12.23 10.88 -5.41
N ASN A 61 -12.10 12.04 -6.03
CA ASN A 61 -12.14 12.21 -7.49
C ASN A 61 -10.78 11.93 -8.15
N ASP A 62 -9.71 11.72 -7.39
CA ASP A 62 -8.40 11.38 -7.95
C ASP A 62 -8.40 9.98 -8.58
N GLU A 63 -7.74 9.86 -9.72
CA GLU A 63 -7.50 8.57 -10.38
C GLU A 63 -6.38 7.81 -9.66
N VAL A 64 -6.78 6.84 -8.82
CA VAL A 64 -5.87 6.03 -8.00
C VAL A 64 -6.10 4.55 -8.26
N PHE A 65 -5.03 3.76 -8.22
CA PHE A 65 -5.10 2.32 -8.51
C PHE A 65 -5.91 1.56 -7.44
N VAL A 66 -6.46 0.41 -7.85
CA VAL A 66 -7.11 -0.54 -6.95
C VAL A 66 -6.47 -1.91 -7.10
N ARG A 67 -6.40 -2.65 -6.00
CA ARG A 67 -5.90 -4.02 -5.97
C ARG A 67 -6.89 -4.90 -5.21
N LEU A 68 -7.22 -6.03 -5.81
CA LEU A 68 -7.97 -7.08 -5.14
C LEU A 68 -7.03 -7.84 -4.21
N VAL A 69 -7.49 -8.09 -2.98
CA VAL A 69 -6.77 -8.89 -1.97
C VAL A 69 -7.63 -10.11 -1.67
N SER A 70 -7.08 -11.31 -1.86
CA SER A 70 -7.70 -12.56 -1.39
C SER A 70 -7.18 -12.88 0.00
N GLY A 71 -8.07 -13.28 0.91
CA GLY A 71 -7.66 -13.91 2.16
C GLY A 71 -7.02 -15.26 1.86
N GLY A 72 -5.89 -15.56 2.51
CA GLY A 72 -5.44 -16.94 2.68
C GLY A 72 -6.13 -17.51 3.91
N ASP A 73 -6.67 -18.71 3.79
CA ASP A 73 -7.20 -19.50 4.92
C ASP A 73 -6.07 -20.02 5.81
#